data_AF-A0AAV9BME2-F1
#
_entry.id   AF-A0AAV9BME2-F1
#
_cell.length_a   1.000
_cell.length_b   1.000
_cell.length_c   1.000
_cell.angle_alpha   90.00
_cell.angle_beta   90.00
_cell.angle_gamma   90.00
#
_symmetry.space_group_name_H-M   'P 1'
#
loop_
_entity.id
_entity.type
_entity.pdbx_description
1 polymer ?
#
loop_
_entity_poly.entity_id
_entity_poly.type
_entity_poly.pdbx_seq_one_letter_code
_entity_poly.pdbx_strand_id
1 'polypeptide(L)'
;MSCPSAESIVKTAVDEALSRNPGQGSSLIRLHFHDCFVRGCDGSVLIDSIARNKAEKESPANKPSLWGFEVIDLAKARIEKACPRTVSFADIFTFAARDSVTRLGGFHYVVPAGRRDGTVSSMLEVLQNLPDPFSNVQNLKNRFGVKGLSMDEMVTLSGAHSIGVSHYTSSTRRLYPRQDTSIDPVFAAQLKASCPQNGSNSTTVQLDVVSPNRLDNSYYKNLQIRRGLVLLGSNSMA
;
A
#
# COMPACT_ATOMS: atom_id res chain seq x y z
N MET A 1 18.73 -19.30 1.97
CA MET A 1 19.27 -18.09 1.30
C MET A 1 20.77 -18.04 1.55
N SER A 2 21.62 -17.88 0.52
CA SER A 2 23.09 -17.88 0.66
C SER A 2 23.69 -16.56 1.16
N CYS A 3 22.86 -15.56 1.46
CA CYS A 3 23.26 -14.27 2.02
C CYS A 3 22.67 -14.09 3.44
N PRO A 4 23.36 -14.53 4.50
CA PRO A 4 22.83 -14.47 5.86
C PRO A 4 22.52 -13.05 6.37
N SER A 5 23.18 -12.03 5.80
CA SER A 5 23.01 -10.61 6.16
C SER A 5 21.92 -9.89 5.37
N ALA A 6 21.22 -10.54 4.43
CA ALA A 6 20.28 -9.83 3.55
C ALA A 6 19.17 -9.13 4.34
N GLU A 7 18.51 -9.84 5.26
CA GLU A 7 17.41 -9.29 6.06
C GLU A 7 17.87 -8.14 6.96
N SER A 8 19.05 -8.23 7.58
CA SER A 8 19.55 -7.16 8.43
C SER A 8 19.94 -5.92 7.63
N ILE A 9 20.45 -6.09 6.41
CA ILE A 9 20.74 -4.99 5.47
C ILE A 9 19.45 -4.28 5.05
N VAL A 10 18.40 -5.04 4.67
CA VAL A 10 17.09 -4.46 4.33
C VAL A 10 16.52 -3.71 5.53
N LYS A 11 16.50 -4.34 6.71
CA LYS A 11 16.02 -3.74 7.95
C LYS A 11 16.71 -2.41 8.24
N THR A 12 18.03 -2.35 8.06
CA THR A 12 18.80 -1.12 8.29
C THR A 12 18.37 -0.01 7.33
N ALA A 13 18.21 -0.31 6.03
CA ALA A 13 17.75 0.67 5.05
C ALA A 13 16.34 1.19 5.36
N VAL A 14 15.44 0.30 5.80
CA VAL A 14 14.09 0.65 6.24
C VAL A 14 14.13 1.54 7.48
N ASP A 15 14.86 1.14 8.53
CA ASP A 15 14.93 1.90 9.78
C ASP A 15 15.51 3.31 9.55
N GLU A 16 16.51 3.46 8.69
CA GLU A 16 17.04 4.76 8.26
C GLU A 16 15.98 5.62 7.54
N ALA A 17 15.19 5.01 6.65
CA ALA A 17 14.15 5.71 5.91
C ALA A 17 13.00 6.16 6.82
N LEU A 18 12.52 5.28 7.69
CA LEU A 18 11.41 5.55 8.63
C LEU A 18 11.82 6.55 9.71
N SER A 19 13.10 6.61 10.10
CA SER A 19 13.60 7.62 11.04
C SER A 19 13.58 9.04 10.44
N ARG A 20 13.70 9.16 9.11
CA ARG A 20 13.59 10.45 8.40
C ARG A 20 12.15 10.81 8.07
N ASN A 21 11.35 9.82 7.65
CA ASN A 21 9.95 9.99 7.29
C ASN A 21 9.17 8.71 7.60
N PRO A 22 8.36 8.67 8.67
CA PRO A 22 7.54 7.51 9.03
C PRO A 22 6.59 7.05 7.91
N GLY A 23 6.16 7.97 7.03
CA GLY A 23 5.32 7.68 5.87
C GLY A 23 5.94 6.66 4.91
N GLN A 24 7.27 6.54 4.88
CA GLN A 24 7.98 5.54 4.07
C GLN A 24 7.52 4.12 4.41
N GLY A 25 7.25 3.81 5.67
CA GLY A 25 6.81 2.48 6.06
C GLY A 25 5.44 2.12 5.46
N SER A 26 4.50 3.06 5.46
CA SER A 26 3.21 2.87 4.78
C SER A 26 3.37 2.69 3.28
N SER A 27 4.33 3.41 2.67
CA SER A 27 4.61 3.29 1.24
C SER A 27 5.21 1.94 0.88
N LEU A 28 6.14 1.43 1.66
CA LEU A 28 6.78 0.13 1.43
C LEU A 28 5.80 -1.04 1.56
N ILE A 29 4.87 -0.96 2.54
CA ILE A 29 3.77 -1.92 2.67
C ILE A 29 2.88 -1.89 1.43
N ARG A 30 2.47 -0.68 0.99
CA ARG A 30 1.66 -0.51 -0.22
C ARG A 30 2.38 -0.99 -1.47
N LEU A 31 3.67 -0.72 -1.58
CA LEU A 31 4.51 -1.12 -2.70
C LEU A 31 4.59 -2.66 -2.81
N HIS A 32 4.75 -3.35 -1.70
CA HIS A 32 4.68 -4.81 -1.68
C HIS A 32 3.28 -5.35 -2.04
N PHE A 33 2.20 -4.73 -1.54
CA PHE A 33 0.83 -5.08 -1.94
C PHE A 33 0.63 -4.92 -3.46
N HIS A 34 1.06 -3.79 -4.02
CA HIS A 34 0.93 -3.49 -5.45
C HIS A 34 1.73 -4.45 -6.33
N ASP A 35 2.93 -4.86 -5.91
CA ASP A 35 3.71 -5.91 -6.56
C ASP A 35 2.94 -7.24 -6.57
N CYS A 36 2.60 -7.73 -5.37
CA CYS A 36 1.94 -9.03 -5.20
C CYS A 36 0.59 -9.15 -5.90
N PHE A 37 -0.18 -8.08 -6.01
CA PHE A 37 -1.52 -8.15 -6.58
C PHE A 37 -1.55 -8.19 -8.11
N VAL A 38 -0.50 -7.80 -8.83
CA VAL A 38 -0.55 -7.79 -10.29
C VAL A 38 -0.18 -9.16 -10.85
N ARG A 39 1.09 -9.56 -10.75
CA ARG A 39 1.62 -10.83 -11.28
C ARG A 39 2.09 -11.81 -10.20
N GLY A 40 1.81 -11.51 -8.93
CA GLY A 40 2.48 -12.15 -7.79
C GLY A 40 3.64 -11.29 -7.33
N CYS A 41 4.24 -11.66 -6.20
CA CYS A 41 5.33 -10.88 -5.60
C CYS A 41 6.64 -11.15 -6.38
N ASP A 42 6.83 -10.53 -7.52
CA ASP A 42 7.95 -10.78 -8.44
C ASP A 42 8.76 -9.52 -8.74
N GLY A 43 8.51 -8.38 -8.08
CA GLY A 43 9.24 -7.14 -8.32
C GLY A 43 8.96 -6.49 -9.68
N SER A 44 7.94 -6.93 -10.43
CA SER A 44 7.58 -6.38 -11.76
C SER A 44 7.27 -4.88 -11.71
N VAL A 45 6.84 -4.39 -10.56
CA VAL A 45 6.55 -2.96 -10.32
C VAL A 45 7.81 -2.07 -10.41
N LEU A 46 9.03 -2.63 -10.33
CA LEU A 46 10.28 -1.85 -10.51
C LEU A 46 10.64 -1.58 -11.95
N ILE A 47 10.14 -2.38 -12.88
CA ILE A 47 10.54 -2.28 -14.28
C ILE A 47 10.05 -0.94 -14.84
N ASP A 48 10.96 -0.19 -15.46
CA ASP A 48 10.62 1.07 -16.11
C ASP A 48 10.03 0.85 -17.51
N SER A 49 9.26 1.85 -17.97
CA SER A 49 8.70 1.82 -19.31
C SER A 49 9.78 1.83 -20.38
N ILE A 50 9.51 1.14 -21.49
CA ILE A 50 10.31 1.20 -22.72
C ILE A 50 9.43 1.72 -23.86
N ALA A 51 10.03 2.13 -24.99
CA ALA A 51 9.30 2.79 -26.08
C ALA A 51 8.01 2.07 -26.55
N ARG A 52 7.98 0.73 -26.47
CA ARG A 52 6.85 -0.10 -26.90
C ARG A 52 5.97 -0.64 -25.78
N ASN A 53 6.25 -0.32 -24.51
CA ASN A 53 5.52 -0.86 -23.37
C ASN A 53 5.48 0.12 -22.19
N LYS A 54 4.26 0.44 -21.74
CA LYS A 54 4.05 1.20 -20.50
C LYS A 54 4.06 0.24 -19.31
N ALA A 55 5.01 0.42 -18.41
CA ALA A 55 5.16 -0.39 -17.22
C ALA A 55 4.11 -0.08 -16.15
N GLU A 56 4.03 -0.90 -15.11
CA GLU A 56 3.10 -0.74 -13.99
C GLU A 56 3.19 0.63 -13.34
N LYS A 57 4.39 1.20 -13.25
CA LYS A 57 4.62 2.55 -12.71
C LYS A 57 3.78 3.62 -13.41
N GLU A 58 3.43 3.46 -14.68
CA GLU A 58 2.63 4.44 -15.43
C GLU A 58 1.12 4.32 -15.19
N SER A 59 0.67 3.34 -14.40
CA SER A 59 -0.75 3.18 -14.09
C SER A 59 -1.27 4.35 -13.26
N PRO A 60 -2.49 4.85 -13.49
CA PRO A 60 -3.14 5.84 -12.62
C PRO A 60 -3.22 5.42 -11.14
N ALA A 61 -3.20 4.12 -10.85
CA ALA A 61 -3.15 3.61 -9.47
C ALA A 61 -1.76 3.77 -8.81
N ASN A 62 -0.71 3.86 -9.64
CA ASN A 62 0.69 3.91 -9.22
C ASN A 62 1.31 5.30 -9.43
N LYS A 63 0.91 6.08 -10.43
CA LYS A 63 1.45 7.42 -10.71
C LYS A 63 0.40 8.51 -10.50
N PRO A 64 0.67 9.52 -9.67
CA PRO A 64 1.92 9.81 -8.93
C PRO A 64 1.95 9.20 -7.52
N SER A 65 1.16 8.16 -7.23
CA SER A 65 0.79 7.77 -5.87
C SER A 65 1.72 6.76 -5.17
N LEU A 66 2.42 5.91 -5.91
CA LEU A 66 3.28 4.85 -5.40
C LEU A 66 4.73 5.35 -5.34
N TRP A 67 5.37 5.21 -4.17
CA TRP A 67 6.69 5.77 -3.89
C TRP A 67 7.49 4.87 -2.92
N GLY A 68 8.70 5.27 -2.52
CA GLY A 68 9.58 4.48 -1.64
C GLY A 68 10.52 3.51 -2.37
N PHE A 69 10.57 3.59 -3.70
CA PHE A 69 11.48 2.83 -4.55
C PHE A 69 12.95 3.07 -4.18
N GLU A 70 13.30 4.28 -3.74
CA GLU A 70 14.64 4.66 -3.34
C GLU A 70 15.17 3.87 -2.12
N VAL A 71 14.28 3.42 -1.24
CA VAL A 71 14.66 2.58 -0.09
C VAL A 71 15.02 1.18 -0.57
N ILE A 72 14.28 0.67 -1.55
CA ILE A 72 14.50 -0.63 -2.19
C ILE A 72 15.83 -0.61 -2.96
N ASP A 73 16.09 0.45 -3.73
CA ASP A 73 17.34 0.63 -4.47
C ASP A 73 18.55 0.72 -3.52
N LEU A 74 18.41 1.46 -2.40
CA LEU A 74 19.46 1.54 -1.38
C LEU A 74 19.75 0.17 -0.75
N ALA A 75 18.70 -0.56 -0.37
CA ALA A 75 18.84 -1.91 0.19
C ALA A 75 19.51 -2.85 -0.82
N LYS A 76 19.07 -2.82 -2.08
CA LYS A 76 19.65 -3.61 -3.17
C LYS A 76 21.13 -3.31 -3.37
N ALA A 77 21.52 -2.03 -3.44
CA ALA A 77 22.91 -1.64 -3.63
C ALA A 77 23.81 -2.17 -2.50
N ARG A 78 23.34 -2.10 -1.24
CA ARG A 78 24.07 -2.64 -0.08
C ARG A 78 24.16 -4.17 -0.12
N ILE A 79 23.08 -4.84 -0.52
CA ILE A 79 23.06 -6.30 -0.68
C ILE A 79 24.01 -6.74 -1.79
N GLU A 80 24.00 -6.09 -2.95
CA GLU A 80 24.89 -6.48 -4.07
C GLU A 80 26.37 -6.31 -3.72
N LYS A 81 26.71 -5.37 -2.83
CA LYS A 81 28.08 -5.24 -2.28
C LYS A 81 28.45 -6.40 -1.36
N ALA A 82 27.51 -6.92 -0.57
CA ALA A 82 27.76 -7.98 0.39
C ALA A 82 27.63 -9.39 -0.21
N CYS A 83 26.64 -9.58 -1.09
CA CYS A 83 26.20 -10.84 -1.65
C CYS A 83 25.79 -10.65 -3.12
N PRO A 84 26.76 -10.53 -4.05
CA PRO A 84 26.48 -10.25 -5.45
C PRO A 84 25.50 -11.27 -6.07
N ARG A 85 24.54 -10.78 -6.86
CA ARG A 85 23.60 -11.56 -7.69
C ARG A 85 22.86 -12.66 -6.93
N THR A 86 22.56 -12.43 -5.66
CA THR A 86 22.03 -13.47 -4.76
C THR A 86 20.58 -13.25 -4.36
N VAL A 87 20.21 -12.02 -4.01
CA VAL A 87 18.87 -11.71 -3.46
C VAL A 87 18.07 -10.93 -4.49
N SER A 88 16.85 -11.40 -4.77
CA SER A 88 15.91 -10.76 -5.69
C SER A 88 15.37 -9.44 -5.13
N PHE A 89 14.93 -8.54 -6.00
CA PHE A 89 14.13 -7.40 -5.57
C PHE A 89 12.82 -7.86 -4.92
N ALA A 90 12.19 -8.92 -5.45
CA ALA A 90 10.97 -9.50 -4.88
C ALA A 90 11.11 -9.87 -3.38
N ASP A 91 12.24 -10.46 -2.98
CA ASP A 91 12.51 -10.74 -1.56
C ASP A 91 12.80 -9.44 -0.77
N ILE A 92 13.52 -8.48 -1.35
CA ILE A 92 13.78 -7.17 -0.71
C ILE A 92 12.48 -6.43 -0.43
N PHE A 93 11.52 -6.42 -1.35
CA PHE A 93 10.17 -5.87 -1.13
C PHE A 93 9.48 -6.52 0.06
N THR A 94 9.51 -7.85 0.10
CA THR A 94 8.86 -8.64 1.15
C THR A 94 9.48 -8.34 2.52
N PHE A 95 10.81 -8.31 2.61
CA PHE A 95 11.51 -7.95 3.85
C PHE A 95 11.23 -6.49 4.25
N ALA A 96 11.24 -5.56 3.29
CA ALA A 96 11.02 -4.14 3.57
C ALA A 96 9.61 -3.87 4.11
N ALA A 97 8.59 -4.54 3.56
CA ALA A 97 7.22 -4.46 4.07
C ALA A 97 7.12 -5.04 5.50
N ARG A 98 7.70 -6.22 5.75
CA ARG A 98 7.74 -6.83 7.10
C ARG A 98 8.42 -5.92 8.11
N ASP A 99 9.57 -5.37 7.76
CA ASP A 99 10.34 -4.52 8.68
C ASP A 99 9.61 -3.19 8.94
N SER A 100 8.87 -2.68 7.95
CA SER A 100 7.97 -1.51 8.13
C SER A 100 6.82 -1.81 9.09
N VAL A 101 6.16 -2.97 8.95
CA VAL A 101 5.11 -3.44 9.88
C VAL A 101 5.67 -3.58 11.30
N THR A 102 6.86 -4.18 11.43
CA THR A 102 7.55 -4.32 12.71
C THR A 102 7.83 -2.96 13.33
N ARG A 103 8.35 -2.00 12.56
CA ARG A 103 8.77 -0.69 13.06
C ARG A 103 7.61 0.21 13.46
N LEU A 104 6.48 0.13 12.74
CA LEU A 104 5.31 0.99 12.94
C LEU A 104 4.24 0.38 13.85
N GLY A 105 4.16 -0.94 13.95
CA GLY A 105 3.14 -1.65 14.74
C GLY A 105 3.67 -2.58 15.83
N GLY A 106 4.99 -2.86 15.86
CA GLY A 106 5.58 -3.78 16.84
C GLY A 106 5.26 -5.26 16.59
N PHE A 107 4.70 -5.60 15.42
CA PHE A 107 4.39 -6.98 15.06
C PHE A 107 5.63 -7.69 14.52
N HIS A 108 5.90 -8.89 15.04
CA HIS A 108 7.02 -9.71 14.60
C HIS A 108 6.52 -10.98 13.93
N TYR A 109 6.97 -11.23 12.71
CA TYR A 109 6.67 -12.45 11.96
C TYR A 109 7.80 -12.75 10.97
N VAL A 110 7.94 -14.02 10.61
CA VAL A 110 8.92 -14.46 9.60
C VAL A 110 8.25 -14.48 8.23
N VAL A 111 8.99 -14.07 7.20
CA VAL A 111 8.54 -14.17 5.81
C VAL A 111 9.46 -15.14 5.07
N PRO A 112 8.92 -16.08 4.28
CA PRO A 112 9.75 -16.96 3.47
C PRO A 112 10.49 -16.15 2.41
N ALA A 113 11.72 -16.56 2.10
CA ALA A 113 12.53 -16.03 1.01
C ALA A 113 12.54 -16.99 -0.19
N GLY A 114 13.15 -16.58 -1.30
CA GLY A 114 13.34 -17.38 -2.50
C GLY A 114 12.49 -16.95 -3.69
N ARG A 115 11.81 -15.79 -3.61
CA ARG A 115 11.12 -15.21 -4.77
C ARG A 115 12.15 -14.83 -5.84
N ARG A 116 11.73 -14.83 -7.10
CA ARG A 116 12.56 -14.43 -8.23
C ARG A 116 11.97 -13.20 -8.90
N ASP A 117 12.83 -12.38 -9.47
CA ASP A 117 12.41 -11.18 -10.18
C ASP A 117 11.71 -11.54 -11.50
N GLY A 118 10.54 -10.96 -11.72
CA GLY A 118 9.77 -11.01 -12.95
C GLY A 118 10.43 -10.18 -14.04
N THR A 119 10.02 -10.42 -15.29
CA THR A 119 10.59 -9.76 -16.48
C THR A 119 9.54 -9.01 -17.30
N VAL A 120 8.30 -8.99 -16.82
CA VAL A 120 7.13 -8.40 -17.51
C VAL A 120 6.47 -7.42 -16.56
N SER A 121 6.23 -6.21 -17.04
CA SER A 121 5.52 -5.16 -16.30
C SER A 121 4.54 -4.49 -17.24
N SER A 122 3.28 -4.35 -16.83
CA SER A 122 2.20 -3.85 -17.68
C SER A 122 1.27 -2.93 -16.92
N MET A 123 1.17 -1.69 -17.38
CA MET A 123 0.20 -0.72 -16.89
C MET A 123 -1.24 -1.26 -16.90
N LEU A 124 -1.60 -2.04 -17.94
CA LEU A 124 -2.94 -2.58 -18.10
C LEU A 124 -3.25 -3.66 -17.07
N GLU A 125 -2.27 -4.49 -16.72
CA GLU A 125 -2.46 -5.53 -15.70
C GLU A 125 -2.71 -4.92 -14.32
N VAL A 126 -2.15 -3.74 -14.02
CA VAL A 126 -2.47 -3.00 -12.80
C VAL A 126 -3.97 -2.71 -12.71
N LEU A 127 -4.56 -2.15 -13.77
CA LEU A 127 -5.98 -1.79 -13.81
C LEU A 127 -6.90 -3.01 -13.79
N GLN A 128 -6.41 -4.16 -14.27
CA GLN A 128 -7.15 -5.42 -14.27
C GLN A 128 -7.12 -6.11 -12.92
N ASN A 129 -6.11 -5.87 -12.07
CA ASN A 129 -5.88 -6.64 -10.86
C ASN A 129 -6.07 -5.86 -9.56
N LEU A 130 -5.66 -4.58 -9.51
CA LEU A 130 -5.78 -3.80 -8.29
C LEU A 130 -7.25 -3.44 -8.01
N PRO A 131 -7.69 -3.53 -6.74
CA PRO A 131 -8.97 -2.97 -6.34
C PRO A 131 -8.92 -1.43 -6.43
N ASP A 132 -10.04 -0.83 -6.82
CA ASP A 132 -10.19 0.61 -6.88
C ASP A 132 -10.70 1.16 -5.52
N PRO A 133 -10.37 2.40 -5.14
CA PRO A 133 -10.81 2.98 -3.86
C PRO A 133 -12.33 3.12 -3.72
N PHE A 134 -13.07 3.03 -4.83
CA PHE A 134 -14.53 3.08 -4.88
C PHE A 134 -15.20 1.70 -4.95
N SER A 135 -14.42 0.62 -4.85
CA SER A 135 -14.91 -0.74 -5.00
C SER A 135 -15.82 -1.11 -3.83
N ASN A 136 -16.95 -1.76 -4.12
CA ASN A 136 -17.82 -2.31 -3.10
C ASN A 136 -17.25 -3.63 -2.54
N VAL A 137 -17.79 -4.08 -1.41
CA VAL A 137 -17.30 -5.29 -0.71
C VAL A 137 -17.37 -6.54 -1.56
N GLN A 138 -18.38 -6.68 -2.42
CA GLN A 138 -18.48 -7.83 -3.32
C GLN A 138 -17.36 -7.84 -4.37
N ASN A 139 -17.02 -6.67 -4.94
CA ASN A 139 -15.90 -6.57 -5.87
C ASN A 139 -14.57 -6.88 -5.17
N LEU A 140 -14.35 -6.31 -3.99
CA LEU A 140 -13.17 -6.57 -3.19
C LEU A 140 -13.02 -8.07 -2.87
N LYS A 141 -14.09 -8.72 -2.41
CA LYS A 141 -14.12 -10.17 -2.17
C LYS A 141 -13.74 -10.95 -3.42
N ASN A 142 -14.26 -10.59 -4.59
CA ASN A 142 -13.93 -11.25 -5.85
C ASN A 142 -12.46 -11.03 -6.23
N ARG A 143 -11.94 -9.80 -6.10
CA ARG A 143 -10.54 -9.45 -6.43
C ARG A 143 -9.55 -10.19 -5.55
N PHE A 144 -9.77 -10.19 -4.24
CA PHE A 144 -8.94 -10.93 -3.29
C PHE A 144 -9.08 -12.46 -3.49
N GLY A 145 -10.29 -12.94 -3.74
CA GLY A 145 -10.55 -14.36 -3.99
C GLY A 145 -9.81 -14.89 -5.23
N VAL A 146 -9.69 -14.10 -6.30
CA VAL A 146 -8.88 -14.46 -7.49
C VAL A 146 -7.39 -14.59 -7.15
N LYS A 147 -6.92 -13.93 -6.08
CA LYS A 147 -5.56 -14.06 -5.54
C LYS A 147 -5.44 -15.17 -4.49
N GLY A 148 -6.49 -15.96 -4.29
CA GLY A 148 -6.52 -17.03 -3.30
C GLY A 148 -6.66 -16.55 -1.86
N LEU A 149 -7.03 -15.28 -1.65
CA LEU A 149 -7.19 -14.69 -0.32
C LEU A 149 -8.66 -14.75 0.11
N SER A 150 -8.86 -15.19 1.35
CA SER A 150 -10.15 -15.24 2.04
C SER A 150 -10.67 -13.85 2.38
N MET A 151 -11.93 -13.81 2.82
CA MET A 151 -12.55 -12.57 3.32
C MET A 151 -11.86 -12.07 4.59
N ASP A 152 -11.44 -12.96 5.47
CA ASP A 152 -10.73 -12.62 6.71
C ASP A 152 -9.35 -12.03 6.40
N GLU A 153 -8.65 -12.56 5.41
CA GLU A 153 -7.38 -11.99 4.93
C GLU A 153 -7.59 -10.63 4.27
N MET A 154 -8.65 -10.45 3.48
CA MET A 154 -9.01 -9.15 2.90
C MET A 154 -9.27 -8.10 3.99
N VAL A 155 -10.04 -8.45 5.03
CA VAL A 155 -10.31 -7.55 6.16
C VAL A 155 -9.02 -7.25 6.91
N THR A 156 -8.20 -8.27 7.19
CA THR A 156 -6.92 -8.12 7.89
C THR A 156 -5.95 -7.21 7.14
N LEU A 157 -5.80 -7.40 5.82
CA LEU A 157 -4.93 -6.58 4.96
C LEU A 157 -5.45 -5.15 4.82
N SER A 158 -6.77 -4.95 4.88
CA SER A 158 -7.37 -3.60 4.90
C SER A 158 -6.93 -2.79 6.14
N GLY A 159 -6.52 -3.45 7.22
CA GLY A 159 -5.94 -2.82 8.41
C GLY A 159 -4.66 -2.03 8.15
N ALA A 160 -3.96 -2.26 7.03
CA ALA A 160 -2.82 -1.44 6.63
C ALA A 160 -3.20 0.05 6.43
N HIS A 161 -4.48 0.36 6.20
CA HIS A 161 -5.00 1.73 6.18
C HIS A 161 -5.03 2.41 7.57
N SER A 162 -4.55 1.77 8.63
CA SER A 162 -4.30 2.43 9.93
C SER A 162 -3.13 3.43 9.87
N ILE A 163 -2.35 3.43 8.78
CA ILE A 163 -1.22 4.33 8.57
C ILE A 163 -1.21 4.89 7.15
N GLY A 164 -0.47 5.98 6.97
CA GLY A 164 -0.24 6.59 5.66
C GLY A 164 -1.35 7.54 5.24
N VAL A 165 -1.25 7.97 3.98
CA VAL A 165 -2.10 9.03 3.41
C VAL A 165 -2.81 8.55 2.14
N SER A 166 -3.92 9.19 1.82
CA SER A 166 -4.59 9.07 0.52
C SER A 166 -4.75 10.44 -0.10
N HIS A 167 -4.65 10.52 -1.43
CA HIS A 167 -5.19 11.66 -2.16
C HIS A 167 -6.68 11.79 -1.86
N TYR A 168 -7.17 13.02 -1.70
CA TYR A 168 -8.57 13.24 -1.37
C TYR A 168 -9.52 12.79 -2.49
N THR A 169 -9.01 12.70 -3.73
CA THR A 169 -9.74 12.21 -4.90
C THR A 169 -10.32 10.82 -4.66
N SER A 170 -9.69 9.99 -3.83
CA SER A 170 -10.21 8.67 -3.40
C SER A 170 -11.46 8.75 -2.52
N SER A 171 -11.78 9.92 -1.96
CA SER A 171 -12.90 10.14 -1.03
C SER A 171 -13.97 11.06 -1.61
N THR A 172 -13.71 11.73 -2.73
CA THR A 172 -14.62 12.73 -3.32
C THR A 172 -15.99 12.16 -3.62
N ARG A 173 -16.08 10.90 -4.10
CA ARG A 173 -17.35 10.21 -4.39
C ARG A 173 -18.25 10.05 -3.16
N ARG A 174 -17.69 10.08 -1.95
CA ARG A 174 -18.45 10.03 -0.69
C ARG A 174 -18.89 11.42 -0.20
N LEU A 175 -18.28 12.49 -0.71
CA LEU A 175 -18.50 13.85 -0.23
C LEU A 175 -19.34 14.69 -1.20
N TYR A 176 -19.23 14.43 -2.51
CA TYR A 176 -19.78 15.27 -3.57
C TYR A 176 -20.34 14.45 -4.76
N PRO A 177 -21.31 15.00 -5.53
CA PRO A 177 -22.07 16.21 -5.20
C PRO A 177 -23.04 15.98 -4.03
N ARG A 178 -23.39 14.72 -3.77
CA ARG A 178 -24.20 14.30 -2.64
C ARG A 178 -23.34 13.53 -1.65
N GLN A 179 -23.38 13.93 -0.39
CA GLN A 179 -22.70 13.22 0.68
C GLN A 179 -23.35 11.85 0.88
N ASP A 180 -22.51 10.82 0.96
CA ASP A 180 -22.86 9.47 1.35
C ASP A 180 -23.49 9.47 2.75
N THR A 181 -24.66 8.87 2.94
CA THR A 181 -25.36 8.87 4.24
C THR A 181 -24.75 7.92 5.26
N SER A 182 -23.87 7.02 4.81
CA SER A 182 -23.15 6.07 5.67
C SER A 182 -21.93 6.65 6.36
N ILE A 183 -21.50 7.87 6.03
CA ILE A 183 -20.37 8.54 6.68
C ILE A 183 -20.85 9.35 7.89
N ASP A 184 -20.05 9.42 8.95
CA ASP A 184 -20.29 10.32 10.08
C ASP A 184 -20.35 11.78 9.59
N PRO A 185 -21.42 12.54 9.85
CA PRO A 185 -21.59 13.88 9.30
C PRO A 185 -20.53 14.87 9.81
N VAL A 186 -20.05 14.71 11.05
CA VAL A 186 -18.95 15.54 11.59
C VAL A 186 -17.65 15.24 10.85
N PHE A 187 -17.34 13.96 10.65
CA PHE A 187 -16.17 13.56 9.87
C PHE A 187 -16.25 14.01 8.41
N ALA A 188 -17.41 13.92 7.76
CA ALA A 188 -17.58 14.45 6.41
C ALA A 188 -17.36 15.97 6.34
N ALA A 189 -17.82 16.73 7.33
CA ALA A 189 -17.56 18.16 7.41
C ALA A 189 -16.05 18.45 7.55
N GLN A 190 -15.34 17.68 8.38
CA GLN A 190 -13.87 17.77 8.51
C GLN A 190 -13.17 17.47 7.17
N LEU A 191 -13.55 16.38 6.49
CA LEU A 191 -12.99 16.04 5.19
C LEU A 191 -13.27 17.12 4.15
N LYS A 192 -14.48 17.68 4.11
CA LYS A 192 -14.83 18.79 3.20
C LYS A 192 -14.02 20.06 3.47
N ALA A 193 -13.70 20.34 4.73
CA ALA A 193 -12.86 21.47 5.11
C ALA A 193 -11.41 21.29 4.64
N SER A 194 -10.87 20.07 4.71
CA SER A 194 -9.54 19.73 4.19
C SER A 194 -9.50 19.56 2.67
N CYS A 195 -10.65 19.30 2.04
CA CYS A 195 -10.76 18.88 0.65
C CYS A 195 -11.92 19.61 -0.05
N PRO A 196 -11.76 20.91 -0.38
CA PRO A 196 -12.79 21.65 -1.09
C PRO A 196 -13.04 21.02 -2.47
N GLN A 197 -14.29 21.11 -2.96
CA GLN A 197 -14.75 20.45 -4.19
C GLN A 197 -13.88 20.77 -5.43
N ASN A 198 -13.28 21.96 -5.49
CA ASN A 198 -12.39 22.41 -6.56
C ASN A 198 -10.92 22.52 -6.09
N GLY A 199 -10.53 21.75 -5.07
CA GLY A 199 -9.19 21.74 -4.51
C GLY A 199 -8.16 21.03 -5.38
N SER A 200 -6.88 21.24 -5.09
CA SER A 200 -5.79 20.58 -5.82
C SER A 200 -5.83 19.05 -5.65
N ASN A 201 -5.79 18.31 -6.76
CA ASN A 201 -5.71 16.83 -6.78
C ASN A 201 -4.47 16.26 -6.04
N SER A 202 -3.47 17.10 -5.75
CA SER A 202 -2.30 16.72 -4.95
C SER A 202 -2.55 16.69 -3.45
N THR A 203 -3.65 17.27 -2.95
CA THR A 203 -3.95 17.29 -1.51
C THR A 203 -4.17 15.88 -0.98
N THR A 204 -3.44 15.56 0.08
CA THR A 204 -3.53 14.29 0.79
C THR A 204 -4.18 14.47 2.17
N VAL A 205 -4.84 13.42 2.64
CA VAL A 205 -5.40 13.32 3.99
C VAL A 205 -4.93 12.02 4.62
N GLN A 206 -4.85 12.00 5.95
CA GLN A 206 -4.48 10.80 6.69
C GLN A 206 -5.55 9.72 6.49
N LEU A 207 -5.13 8.48 6.25
CA LEU A 207 -6.02 7.33 6.19
C LEU A 207 -6.65 7.05 7.56
N ASP A 208 -5.88 7.30 8.63
CA ASP A 208 -6.32 7.22 10.02
C ASP A 208 -6.01 8.53 10.76
N VAL A 209 -7.06 9.18 11.26
CA VAL A 209 -6.93 10.45 12.00
C VAL A 209 -6.56 10.28 13.47
N VAL A 210 -6.66 9.06 14.00
CA VAL A 210 -6.38 8.73 15.41
C VAL A 210 -4.89 8.41 15.60
N SER A 211 -4.33 7.58 14.71
CA SER A 211 -2.94 7.08 14.82
C SER A 211 -2.21 7.07 13.47
N PRO A 212 -2.07 8.21 12.76
CA PRO A 212 -1.64 8.25 11.35
C PRO A 212 -0.28 7.58 11.04
N ASN A 213 0.59 7.43 12.04
CA ASN A 213 1.92 6.83 11.92
C ASN A 213 2.12 5.59 12.81
N ARG A 214 1.05 5.03 13.41
CA ARG A 214 1.12 3.81 14.23
C ARG A 214 0.19 2.77 13.63
N LEU A 215 0.75 1.63 13.25
CA LEU A 215 -0.03 0.52 12.72
C LEU A 215 -0.70 -0.20 13.89
N ASP A 216 -1.99 0.06 14.09
CA ASP A 216 -2.78 -0.54 15.16
C ASP A 216 -4.23 -0.82 14.70
N ASN A 217 -5.17 -0.98 15.64
CA ASN A 217 -6.57 -1.30 15.32
C ASN A 217 -7.49 -0.06 15.22
N SER A 218 -6.96 1.15 15.20
CA SER A 218 -7.74 2.40 15.08
C SER A 218 -8.50 2.46 13.76
N TYR A 219 -7.96 1.88 12.69
CA TYR A 219 -8.68 1.75 11.41
C TYR A 219 -10.05 1.09 11.61
N TYR A 220 -10.10 -0.06 12.28
CA TYR A 220 -11.35 -0.79 12.52
C TYR A 220 -12.28 -0.05 13.49
N LYS A 221 -11.73 0.60 14.52
CA LYS A 221 -12.51 1.44 15.44
C LYS A 221 -13.15 2.62 14.71
N ASN A 222 -12.44 3.23 13.77
CA ASN A 222 -12.96 4.31 12.92
C ASN A 222 -14.10 3.81 12.03
N LEU A 223 -14.00 2.60 11.47
CA LEU A 223 -15.10 2.01 10.69
C LEU A 223 -16.38 1.83 11.51
N GLN A 224 -16.28 1.37 12.76
CA GLN A 224 -17.44 1.17 13.66
C GLN A 224 -18.22 2.47 13.93
N ILE A 225 -17.54 3.62 13.90
CA ILE A 225 -18.14 4.94 14.08
C ILE A 225 -18.34 5.70 12.77
N ARG A 226 -18.36 5.00 11.62
CA ARG A 226 -18.60 5.58 10.28
C ARG A 226 -17.55 6.62 9.82
N ARG A 227 -16.31 6.47 10.30
CA ARG A 227 -15.15 7.33 9.99
C ARG A 227 -14.07 6.66 9.15
N GLY A 228 -14.46 5.67 8.32
CA GLY A 228 -13.58 5.17 7.26
C GLY A 228 -13.42 6.20 6.15
N LEU A 229 -12.20 6.41 5.64
CA LEU A 229 -11.94 7.38 4.57
C LEU A 229 -12.49 6.89 3.22
N VAL A 230 -12.06 5.70 2.79
CA VAL A 230 -12.47 5.06 1.52
C VAL A 230 -13.69 4.15 1.72
N LEU A 231 -14.33 3.70 0.63
CA LEU A 231 -15.58 2.93 0.63
C LEU A 231 -15.47 1.49 1.20
N LEU A 232 -14.44 1.20 1.99
CA LEU A 232 -14.32 -0.05 2.77
C LEU A 232 -15.23 -0.07 4.02
N GLY A 233 -16.09 0.93 4.24
CA GLY A 233 -16.81 1.10 5.51
C GLY A 233 -18.30 1.34 5.45
N SER A 234 -18.95 1.25 4.30
CA SER A 234 -20.23 1.95 4.13
C SER A 234 -21.50 1.13 3.98
N ASN A 235 -21.52 -0.20 3.73
CA ASN A 235 -22.82 -0.92 3.62
C ASN A 235 -22.77 -2.46 3.58
N SER A 236 -21.79 -3.17 4.16
CA SER A 236 -21.75 -4.64 3.99
C SER A 236 -21.15 -5.45 5.13
N MET A 237 -21.06 -4.89 6.34
CA MET A 237 -20.73 -5.65 7.55
C MET A 237 -21.91 -5.69 8.52
N ALA A 238 -23.13 -5.79 7.97
CA ALA A 238 -24.35 -6.16 8.67
C ALA A 238 -24.88 -7.44 8.02
#